data_AF-A0A498N106-F1
#
_entry.id   AF-A0A498N106-F1
#
_cell.length_a   1.000
_cell.length_b   1.000
_cell.length_c   1.000
_cell.angle_alpha   90.00
_cell.angle_beta   90.00
_cell.angle_gamma   90.00
#
_symmetry.space_group_name_H-M   'P 1'
#
loop_
_entity.id
_entity.type
_entity.pdbx_description
1 polymer ?
#
loop_
_entity_poly.entity_id
_entity_poly.type
_entity_poly.pdbx_seq_one_letter_code
_entity_poly.pdbx_strand_id
1 'polypeptide(L)'
;MVTCKETRAAIIALHKNGFTGKDIVAAKIAPKSTIYRIIKNFKERGSILVKKASGRPRKSSKRQDRLLKRIQLRDRSATSAELAQEWQQAGVSASARTVRRRLLEDGLVSRRAAKKPLLSKKNIRDRLIFCKKYGEWTAEDWGKVIFSDEASFR
;
A
#
# COMPACT_ATOMS: atom_id res chain seq x y z
N MET A 1 19.86 -3.15 24.70
CA MET A 1 20.60 -2.24 23.80
C MET A 1 20.62 -2.81 22.39
N VAL A 2 20.07 -2.07 21.43
CA VAL A 2 20.24 -2.35 20.00
C VAL A 2 21.60 -1.76 19.63
N THR A 3 22.61 -2.61 19.34
CA THR A 3 23.92 -2.13 18.88
C THR A 3 23.82 -1.66 17.43
N CYS A 4 24.49 -0.55 17.11
CA CYS A 4 24.49 -0.01 15.76
C CYS A 4 25.22 -0.95 14.78
N LYS A 5 24.98 -0.73 13.48
CA LYS A 5 25.46 -1.60 12.41
C LYS A 5 27.00 -1.58 12.36
N GLU A 6 27.59 -0.42 12.62
CA GLU A 6 29.02 -0.16 12.63
C GLU A 6 29.71 -0.98 13.73
N THR A 7 29.18 -0.98 14.96
CA THR A 7 29.72 -1.79 16.08
C THR A 7 29.67 -3.27 15.77
N ARG A 8 28.57 -3.75 15.15
CA ARG A 8 28.46 -5.16 14.73
C ARG A 8 29.48 -5.51 13.66
N ALA A 9 29.66 -4.63 12.68
CA ALA A 9 30.64 -4.82 11.61
C ALA A 9 32.07 -4.87 12.16
N ALA A 10 32.43 -3.97 13.09
CA ALA A 10 33.74 -3.96 13.75
C ALA A 10 34.03 -5.26 14.52
N ILE A 11 33.06 -5.75 15.31
CA ILE A 11 33.19 -7.02 16.05
C ILE A 11 33.41 -8.19 15.08
N ILE A 12 32.69 -8.21 13.96
CA ILE A 12 32.78 -9.29 12.98
C ILE A 12 34.09 -9.20 12.17
N ALA A 13 34.56 -7.99 11.85
CA ALA A 13 35.85 -7.77 11.20
C ALA A 13 37.00 -8.30 12.08
N LEU A 14 37.02 -7.94 13.37
CA LEU A 14 37.99 -8.47 14.33
C LEU A 14 37.92 -10.00 14.42
N HIS A 15 36.71 -10.55 14.48
CA HIS A 15 36.54 -12.00 14.51
C HIS A 15 37.06 -12.69 13.25
N LYS A 16 36.85 -12.10 12.05
CA LYS A 16 37.39 -12.60 10.78
C LYS A 16 38.91 -12.50 10.69
N ASN A 17 39.50 -11.48 11.32
CA ASN A 17 40.95 -11.28 11.40
C ASN A 17 41.63 -12.22 12.42
N GLY A 18 40.92 -13.20 12.97
CA GLY A 18 41.50 -14.23 13.85
C GLY A 18 41.52 -13.86 15.34
N PHE A 19 41.06 -12.67 15.74
CA PHE A 19 40.98 -12.30 17.16
C PHE A 19 39.97 -13.18 17.91
N THR A 20 40.35 -13.63 19.10
CA THR A 20 39.48 -14.44 19.94
C THR A 20 38.39 -13.58 20.57
N GLY A 21 37.29 -14.21 20.99
CA GLY A 21 36.22 -13.50 21.68
C GLY A 21 36.69 -12.77 22.95
N LYS A 22 37.76 -13.24 23.61
CA LYS A 22 38.36 -12.59 24.78
C LYS A 22 39.07 -11.28 24.39
N ASP A 23 39.82 -11.30 23.29
CA ASP A 23 40.55 -10.13 22.78
C ASP A 23 39.58 -9.02 22.35
N ILE A 24 38.48 -9.40 21.69
CA ILE A 24 37.44 -8.46 21.27
C ILE A 24 36.71 -7.85 22.49
N VAL A 25 36.57 -8.61 23.58
CA VAL A 25 36.01 -8.09 24.84
C VAL A 25 36.97 -7.10 25.50
N ALA A 26 38.28 -7.35 25.44
CA ALA A 26 39.29 -6.44 25.96
C ALA A 26 39.29 -5.07 25.25
N ALA A 27 38.92 -5.04 23.96
CA ALA A 27 38.74 -3.81 23.20
C ALA A 27 37.54 -2.94 23.67
N LYS A 28 36.72 -3.41 24.62
CA LYS A 28 35.59 -2.69 25.26
C LYS A 28 34.59 -2.06 24.27
N ILE A 29 34.48 -2.62 23.06
CA ILE A 29 33.58 -2.14 21.99
C ILE A 29 32.09 -2.32 22.35
N ALA A 30 31.75 -3.37 23.09
CA ALA A 30 30.39 -3.67 23.54
C ALA A 30 30.42 -4.60 24.77
N PRO A 31 29.31 -4.75 25.52
CA PRO A 31 29.25 -5.71 26.63
C PRO A 31 29.58 -7.13 26.20
N LYS A 32 30.26 -7.89 27.06
CA LYS A 32 30.69 -9.29 26.81
C LYS A 32 29.57 -10.16 26.20
N SER A 33 28.40 -10.17 26.81
CA SER A 33 27.23 -10.93 26.34
C SER A 33 26.81 -10.57 24.92
N THR A 34 26.95 -9.30 24.53
CA THR A 34 26.59 -8.82 23.20
C THR A 34 27.62 -9.25 22.15
N ILE A 35 28.92 -9.21 22.45
CA ILE A 35 29.98 -9.67 21.56
C ILE A 35 29.79 -11.15 21.22
N TYR A 36 29.67 -12.01 22.24
CA TYR A 36 29.46 -13.44 22.04
C TYR A 36 28.17 -13.73 21.27
N ARG A 37 27.08 -13.01 21.56
CA ARG A 37 25.82 -13.14 20.83
C ARG A 37 25.95 -12.73 19.35
N ILE A 38 26.72 -11.68 19.05
CA ILE A 38 26.95 -11.24 17.66
C ILE A 38 27.77 -12.29 16.91
N ILE A 39 28.87 -12.78 17.50
CA ILE A 39 29.72 -13.82 16.91
C ILE A 39 28.92 -15.10 16.67
N LYS A 40 28.14 -15.55 17.66
CA LYS A 40 27.26 -16.73 17.52
C LYS A 40 26.27 -16.57 16.38
N ASN A 41 25.51 -15.47 16.36
CA ASN A 41 24.55 -15.19 15.29
C ASN A 41 25.23 -15.09 13.91
N PHE A 42 26.45 -14.56 13.85
CA PHE A 42 27.22 -14.47 12.61
C PHE A 42 27.65 -15.84 12.11
N LYS A 43 28.11 -16.74 12.98
CA LYS A 43 28.43 -18.13 12.63
C LYS A 43 27.21 -18.91 12.13
N GLU A 44 26.06 -18.72 12.78
CA GLU A 44 24.82 -19.42 12.41
C GLU A 44 24.16 -18.90 11.12
N ARG A 45 24.22 -17.58 10.87
CA ARG A 45 23.44 -16.94 9.80
C ARG A 45 24.29 -16.35 8.67
N GLY A 46 25.60 -16.22 8.86
CA GLY A 46 26.52 -15.55 7.93
C GLY A 46 26.27 -14.04 7.74
N SER A 47 25.31 -13.45 8.46
CA SER A 47 24.85 -12.08 8.22
C SER A 47 25.12 -11.14 9.39
N ILE A 48 25.61 -9.95 9.05
CA ILE A 48 25.80 -8.82 9.98
C ILE A 48 24.47 -8.11 10.25
N LEU A 49 23.41 -8.39 9.50
CA LEU A 49 22.13 -7.70 9.65
C LEU A 49 21.32 -8.27 10.81
N VAL A 50 20.58 -7.39 11.50
CA VAL A 50 19.60 -7.80 12.51
C VAL A 50 18.36 -8.29 11.77
N LYS A 51 17.87 -9.48 12.11
CA LYS A 51 16.60 -9.98 11.58
C LYS A 51 15.47 -9.05 12.05
N LYS A 52 14.64 -8.61 11.11
CA LYS A 52 13.44 -7.84 11.44
C LYS A 52 12.55 -8.67 12.38
N ALA A 53 12.14 -8.08 13.50
CA ALA A 53 11.17 -8.71 14.38
C ALA A 53 9.85 -8.94 13.63
N SER A 54 9.16 -10.06 13.92
CA SER A 54 7.87 -10.39 13.30
C SER A 54 6.79 -9.34 13.56
N GLY A 55 6.90 -8.59 14.66
CA GLY A 55 5.90 -7.63 15.08
C GLY A 55 4.61 -8.29 15.56
N ARG A 56 3.59 -7.48 15.84
CA ARG A 56 2.28 -7.98 16.29
C ARG A 56 1.53 -8.63 15.12
N PRO A 57 0.95 -9.84 15.30
CA PRO A 57 0.08 -10.44 14.30
C PRO A 57 -1.09 -9.52 13.94
N ARG A 58 -1.54 -9.62 12.68
CA ARG A 58 -2.72 -8.88 12.21
C ARG A 58 -3.98 -9.43 12.88
N LYS A 59 -4.98 -8.57 13.08
CA LYS A 59 -6.31 -8.98 13.54
C LYS A 59 -7.11 -9.69 12.46
N SER A 60 -6.85 -9.37 11.19
CA SER A 60 -7.51 -9.95 10.03
C SER A 60 -6.65 -11.02 9.34
N SER A 61 -7.32 -12.01 8.77
CA SER A 61 -6.74 -12.98 7.86
C SER A 61 -6.77 -12.48 6.41
N LYS A 62 -5.95 -13.09 5.54
CA LYS A 62 -5.96 -12.79 4.09
C LYS A 62 -7.34 -12.99 3.45
N ARG A 63 -8.13 -13.96 3.94
CA ARG A 63 -9.50 -14.20 3.43
C ARG A 63 -10.43 -13.04 3.80
N GLN A 64 -10.33 -12.54 5.03
CA GLN A 64 -11.13 -11.41 5.50
C GLN A 64 -10.73 -10.10 4.80
N ASP A 65 -9.43 -9.89 4.54
CA ASP A 65 -8.95 -8.73 3.77
C ASP A 65 -9.52 -8.76 2.33
N ARG A 66 -9.52 -9.94 1.67
CA ARG A 66 -10.15 -10.10 0.34
C ARG A 66 -11.65 -9.82 0.35
N LEU A 67 -12.35 -10.19 1.42
CA LEU A 67 -13.77 -9.89 1.55
C LEU A 67 -14.00 -8.39 1.70
N LEU A 68 -13.22 -7.72 2.56
CA LEU A 68 -13.28 -6.26 2.73
C LEU A 68 -13.06 -5.54 1.39
N LYS A 69 -12.08 -5.98 0.60
CA LYS A 69 -11.84 -5.47 -0.74
C LYS A 69 -13.06 -5.62 -1.65
N ARG A 70 -13.72 -6.78 -1.63
CA ARG A 70 -14.92 -7.05 -2.43
C ARG A 70 -16.08 -6.14 -2.03
N ILE A 71 -16.30 -5.99 -0.72
CA ILE A 71 -17.34 -5.09 -0.18
C ILE A 71 -17.10 -3.68 -0.70
N GLN A 72 -15.88 -3.16 -0.58
CA GLN A 72 -15.56 -1.80 -1.04
C GLN A 72 -15.64 -1.62 -2.56
N LEU A 73 -15.44 -2.68 -3.34
CA LEU A 73 -15.58 -2.61 -4.79
C LEU A 73 -17.06 -2.64 -5.24
N ARG A 74 -17.95 -3.20 -4.42
CA ARG A 74 -19.40 -3.19 -4.65
C ARG A 74 -19.98 -1.80 -4.43
N ASP A 75 -19.61 -1.15 -3.33
CA ASP A 75 -19.98 0.24 -3.04
C ASP A 75 -18.72 1.07 -2.79
N ARG A 76 -18.27 1.79 -3.83
CA ARG A 76 -17.06 2.62 -3.76
C ARG A 76 -17.24 3.89 -2.93
N SER A 77 -18.48 4.27 -2.62
CA SER A 77 -18.81 5.44 -1.79
C SER A 77 -18.86 5.13 -0.31
N ALA A 78 -18.91 3.85 0.08
CA ALA A 78 -18.97 3.44 1.47
C ALA A 78 -17.82 4.02 2.31
N THR A 79 -18.16 4.52 3.48
CA THR A 79 -17.22 5.06 4.44
C THR A 79 -16.46 3.95 5.15
N SER A 80 -15.27 4.25 5.66
CA SER A 80 -14.51 3.28 6.45
C SER A 80 -15.22 2.81 7.73
N ALA A 81 -16.23 3.55 8.22
CA ALA A 81 -17.02 3.16 9.38
C ALA A 81 -18.11 2.15 8.99
N GLU A 82 -18.84 2.39 7.91
CA GLU A 82 -19.83 1.45 7.36
C GLU A 82 -19.16 0.13 6.98
N LEU A 83 -18.01 0.20 6.28
CA LEU A 83 -17.21 -0.97 5.95
C LEU A 83 -16.75 -1.73 7.20
N ALA A 84 -16.46 -1.05 8.31
CA ALA A 84 -16.08 -1.71 9.54
C ALA A 84 -17.25 -2.49 10.16
N GLN A 85 -18.47 -1.94 10.09
CA GLN A 85 -19.69 -2.61 10.55
C GLN A 85 -20.00 -3.84 9.69
N GLU A 86 -19.93 -3.72 8.36
CA GLU A 86 -20.15 -4.86 7.47
C GLU A 86 -19.04 -5.91 7.64
N TRP A 87 -17.78 -5.49 7.82
CA TRP A 87 -16.67 -6.39 8.05
C TRP A 87 -16.73 -7.11 9.41
N GLN A 88 -17.43 -6.55 10.39
CA GLN A 88 -17.72 -7.21 11.65
C GLN A 88 -18.59 -8.45 11.47
N GLN A 89 -19.53 -8.44 10.51
CA GLN A 89 -20.33 -9.63 10.15
C GLN A 89 -19.46 -10.78 9.62
N ALA A 90 -18.27 -10.46 9.10
CA ALA A 90 -17.26 -11.44 8.70
C ALA A 90 -16.33 -11.91 9.84
N GLY A 91 -16.69 -11.60 11.09
CA GLY A 91 -15.94 -12.01 12.28
C GLY A 91 -14.72 -11.12 12.60
N VAL A 92 -14.59 -9.95 11.97
CA VAL A 92 -13.50 -9.00 12.27
C VAL A 92 -14.06 -7.72 12.87
N SER A 93 -14.04 -7.63 14.20
CA SER A 93 -14.25 -6.34 14.88
C SER A 93 -13.01 -5.46 14.66
N ALA A 94 -13.10 -4.39 13.88
CA ALA A 94 -11.98 -3.49 13.64
C ALA A 94 -12.42 -2.03 13.62
N SER A 95 -11.52 -1.12 13.98
CA SER A 95 -11.77 0.30 13.82
C SER A 95 -11.72 0.71 12.34
N ALA A 96 -12.40 1.81 12.01
CA ALA A 96 -12.33 2.43 10.67
C ALA A 96 -10.89 2.71 10.20
N ARG A 97 -9.97 3.00 11.13
CA ARG A 97 -8.54 3.18 10.83
C ARG A 97 -7.88 1.89 10.33
N THR A 98 -8.23 0.75 10.91
CA THR A 98 -7.70 -0.55 10.48
C THR A 98 -8.24 -0.93 9.10
N VAL A 99 -9.54 -0.70 8.87
CA VAL A 99 -10.16 -0.86 7.54
C VAL A 99 -9.42 -0.04 6.50
N ARG A 100 -9.20 1.26 6.75
CA ARG A 100 -8.45 2.13 5.84
C ARG A 100 -7.04 1.61 5.56
N ARG A 101 -6.32 1.16 6.59
CA ARG A 101 -4.97 0.57 6.41
C ARG A 101 -4.99 -0.66 5.51
N ARG A 102 -6.00 -1.53 5.64
CA ARG A 102 -6.15 -2.72 4.78
C ARG A 102 -6.44 -2.34 3.34
N LEU A 103 -7.37 -1.41 3.12
CA LEU A 103 -7.70 -0.92 1.78
C LEU A 103 -6.48 -0.26 1.10
N LEU A 104 -5.71 0.54 1.85
CA LEU A 104 -4.49 1.17 1.33
C LEU A 104 -3.40 0.16 0.95
N GLU A 105 -3.23 -0.92 1.72
CA GLU A 105 -2.32 -2.02 1.37
C GLU A 105 -2.72 -2.69 0.04
N ASP A 106 -4.01 -2.71 -0.28
CA ASP A 106 -4.55 -3.20 -1.54
C ASP A 106 -4.59 -2.13 -2.66
N GLY A 107 -4.06 -0.93 -2.41
CA GLY A 107 -4.03 0.18 -3.37
C GLY A 107 -5.37 0.92 -3.53
N LEU A 108 -6.36 0.66 -2.67
CA LEU A 108 -7.65 1.32 -2.71
C LEU A 108 -7.60 2.62 -1.90
N VAL A 109 -7.67 3.73 -2.62
CA VAL A 109 -7.65 5.09 -2.07
C VAL A 109 -8.98 5.76 -2.38
N SER A 110 -9.53 6.48 -1.40
CA SER A 110 -10.73 7.29 -1.62
C SER A 110 -10.42 8.47 -2.56
N ARG A 111 -11.34 8.73 -3.50
CA ARG A 111 -11.27 9.83 -4.47
C ARG A 111 -12.65 10.49 -4.55
N ARG A 112 -12.67 11.79 -4.87
CA ARG A 112 -13.93 12.49 -5.17
C ARG A 112 -14.35 12.17 -6.61
N ALA A 113 -15.60 11.76 -6.81
CA ALA A 113 -16.14 11.55 -8.15
C ALA A 113 -16.26 12.88 -8.90
N ALA A 114 -16.00 12.86 -10.21
CA ALA A 114 -16.20 14.03 -11.06
C ALA A 114 -17.70 14.36 -11.17
N LYS A 115 -18.06 15.65 -11.06
CA LYS A 115 -19.43 16.11 -11.30
C LYS A 115 -19.74 15.94 -12.79
N LYS A 116 -20.86 15.28 -13.10
CA LYS A 116 -21.32 15.04 -14.48
C LYS A 116 -22.81 15.37 -14.58
N PRO A 117 -23.28 15.91 -15.71
CA PRO A 117 -24.71 16.07 -15.94
C PRO A 117 -25.38 14.69 -15.96
N LEU A 118 -26.63 14.64 -15.49
CA LEU A 118 -27.42 13.42 -15.53
C LEU A 118 -27.73 13.06 -17.00
N LEU A 119 -27.36 11.85 -17.41
CA LEU A 119 -27.66 11.36 -18.75
C LEU A 119 -28.94 10.51 -18.72
N SER A 120 -29.98 10.96 -19.41
CA SER A 120 -31.18 10.15 -19.63
C SER A 120 -30.85 8.97 -20.56
N LYS A 121 -31.65 7.89 -20.49
CA LYS A 121 -31.50 6.74 -21.40
C LYS A 121 -31.58 7.16 -22.88
N LYS A 122 -32.44 8.15 -23.19
CA LYS A 122 -32.57 8.73 -24.53
C LYS A 122 -31.27 9.44 -24.94
N ASN A 123 -30.76 10.34 -24.11
CA ASN A 123 -29.54 11.09 -24.40
C ASN A 123 -28.33 10.17 -24.62
N ILE A 124 -28.22 9.07 -23.86
CA ILE A 124 -27.15 8.07 -24.05
C ILE A 124 -27.26 7.43 -25.44
N ARG A 125 -28.47 7.02 -25.83
CA ARG A 125 -28.71 6.40 -27.14
C ARG A 125 -28.41 7.36 -28.28
N ASP A 126 -28.94 8.57 -28.22
CA ASP A 126 -28.79 9.56 -29.29
C ASP A 126 -27.33 9.98 -29.47
N ARG A 127 -26.59 10.18 -28.36
CA ARG A 127 -25.15 10.43 -28.40
C ARG A 127 -24.38 9.26 -29.01
N LEU A 128 -24.73 8.01 -28.68
CA LEU A 128 -24.07 6.85 -29.25
C LEU A 128 -24.32 6.72 -30.76
N ILE A 129 -25.55 6.97 -31.21
CA ILE A 129 -25.91 6.98 -32.64
C ILE A 129 -25.11 8.07 -33.36
N PHE A 130 -25.05 9.28 -32.80
CA PHE A 130 -24.26 10.38 -33.35
C PHE A 130 -22.79 10.00 -33.49
N CYS A 131 -22.16 9.49 -32.42
CA CYS A 131 -20.76 9.07 -32.43
C CYS A 131 -20.48 7.94 -33.43
N LYS A 132 -21.41 6.99 -33.60
CA LYS A 132 -21.26 5.93 -34.62
C LYS A 132 -21.43 6.46 -36.05
N LYS A 133 -22.39 7.36 -36.26
CA LYS A 133 -22.67 7.94 -37.59
C LYS A 133 -21.49 8.76 -38.11
N TYR A 134 -20.82 9.48 -37.24
CA TYR A 134 -19.73 10.39 -37.58
C TYR A 134 -18.36 9.92 -37.05
N GLY A 135 -18.23 8.65 -36.68
CA GLY A 135 -17.01 8.11 -36.06
C GLY A 135 -15.81 8.05 -37.00
N GLU A 136 -16.06 7.87 -38.30
CA GLU A 136 -15.04 7.81 -39.36
C GLU A 136 -14.78 9.16 -40.03
N TRP A 137 -15.43 10.23 -39.57
CA TRP A 137 -15.25 11.55 -40.17
C TRP A 137 -13.84 12.09 -39.94
N THR A 138 -13.22 12.58 -41.03
CA THR A 138 -11.90 13.19 -40.96
C THR A 138 -11.99 14.65 -40.53
N ALA A 139 -10.82 15.27 -40.29
CA ALA A 139 -10.76 16.68 -39.94
C ALA A 139 -11.36 17.57 -41.05
N GLU A 140 -11.18 17.21 -42.33
CA GLU A 140 -11.75 17.94 -43.47
C GLU A 140 -13.28 17.87 -43.50
N ASP A 141 -13.87 16.75 -43.08
CA ASP A 141 -15.32 16.62 -42.98
C ASP A 141 -15.90 17.46 -41.86
N TRP A 142 -15.24 17.47 -40.68
CA TRP A 142 -15.62 18.36 -39.59
C TRP A 142 -15.41 19.85 -39.93
N GLY A 143 -14.44 20.17 -40.79
CA GLY A 143 -14.20 21.53 -41.28
C GLY A 143 -15.36 22.12 -42.08
N LYS A 144 -16.32 21.30 -42.53
CA LYS A 144 -17.54 21.73 -43.22
C LYS A 144 -18.69 22.04 -42.25
N VAL A 145 -18.52 21.79 -40.94
CA VAL A 145 -19.57 21.98 -39.91
C VAL A 145 -19.30 23.24 -39.11
N ILE A 146 -20.32 24.10 -39.00
CA ILE A 146 -20.31 25.25 -38.08
C ILE A 146 -21.03 24.85 -36.80
N PHE A 147 -20.37 25.01 -35.66
CA PHE A 147 -20.96 24.80 -34.34
C PHE A 147 -21.29 26.14 -33.69
N SER A 148 -22.47 26.24 -33.09
CA SER A 148 -22.90 27.38 -32.27
C SER A 148 -23.51 26.87 -30.97
N ASP A 149 -23.20 27.52 -29.86
CA ASP A 149 -23.81 27.28 -28.55
C ASP A 149 -23.97 28.62 -27.83
N GLU A 150 -24.96 28.72 -26.96
CA GLU A 150 -25.23 29.92 -26.17
C GLU A 150 -24.77 29.70 -24.73
N ALA A 151 -24.00 30.65 -24.19
CA ALA A 151 -23.57 30.64 -22.80
C ALA A 151 -24.15 31.87 -22.08
N SER A 152 -24.74 31.65 -20.90
CA SER A 152 -25.13 32.75 -20.02
C SER A 152 -23.88 33.30 -19.32
N PHE A 153 -23.55 34.57 -19.56
CA PHE A 153 -22.51 35.28 -18.83
C PHE A 153 -23.16 36.02 -17.66
N ARG A 154 -22.55 35.92 -16.48
CA ARG A 154 -23.01 36.59 -15.26
C ARG A 154 -21.84 37.26 -14.57
#